data_AF-A0A4Q5Z422-F1
#
_entry.id   AF-A0A4Q5Z422-F1
#
_cell.length_a   1.000
_cell.length_b   1.000
_cell.length_c   1.000
_cell.angle_alpha   90.00
_cell.angle_beta   90.00
_cell.angle_gamma   90.00
#
_symmetry.space_group_name_H-M   'P 1'
#
loop_
_entity.id
_entity.type
_entity.pdbx_description
1 polymer ?
#
loop_
_entity_poly.entity_id
_entity_poly.type
_entity_poly.pdbx_seq_one_letter_code
_entity_poly.pdbx_strand_id
1 'polypeptide(L)'
;MRSGKELILATKAFVKEDRNKSWTATLSTFALLIASMAVALTAPWFALKLAAGIFQGLVIVRFFVIYHDYLHHTILQKSAIANAIMTAFGIYILAPKSIWKRSHDYHHNHNSKLFSASIGSYPVATRKKFESMSKGERREYLAIRHPLTILLGYLSMFMFGMCINSLMSSPRRHLDSLLALILHAAFISVTVIFLGWQAWLCGIMIPFFISTAIGAYLFYAQHNFPGVIFQANEDWAYETAALKSSSYMKTNAFWAWVTANIGYHHVHHLNSRIPFYRLPEVMKALPELHGATITTLSPRDIAACLRLKIWDPALQKMMPLS
;
A
#
# COMPACT_ATOMS: atom_id res chain seq x y z
N MET A 1 25.44 19.75 0.78
CA MET A 1 24.18 18.97 0.98
C MET A 1 24.57 17.53 1.20
N ARG A 2 23.94 16.83 2.17
CA ARG A 2 24.25 15.43 2.48
C ARG A 2 23.80 14.53 1.33
N SER A 3 24.54 13.46 1.05
CA SER A 3 24.14 12.44 0.07
C SER A 3 24.38 11.03 0.59
N GLY A 4 23.75 10.05 -0.07
CA GLY A 4 23.86 8.63 0.23
C GLY A 4 23.77 8.26 1.71
N LYS A 5 24.81 7.60 2.24
CA LYS A 5 24.85 7.15 3.64
C LYS A 5 24.69 8.29 4.64
N GLU A 6 25.22 9.49 4.37
CA GLU A 6 25.11 10.63 5.29
C GLU A 6 23.67 11.12 5.41
N LEU A 7 22.94 11.13 4.29
CA LEU A 7 21.52 11.49 4.29
C LEU A 7 20.69 10.46 5.05
N ILE A 8 20.93 9.16 4.83
CA ILE A 8 20.28 8.08 5.59
C ILE A 8 20.58 8.21 7.09
N LEU A 9 21.83 8.48 7.46
CA LEU A 9 22.23 8.69 8.86
C LEU A 9 21.51 9.89 9.48
N ALA A 10 21.35 10.99 8.75
CA ALA A 10 20.61 12.16 9.23
C ALA A 10 19.14 11.83 9.58
N THR A 11 18.53 10.89 8.86
CA THR A 11 17.15 10.46 9.17
C THR A 11 17.01 9.68 10.48
N LYS A 12 18.11 9.13 11.06
CA LYS A 12 18.05 8.33 12.29
C LYS A 12 17.50 9.11 13.49
N ALA A 13 17.68 10.44 13.50
CA ALA A 13 17.09 11.32 14.52
C ALA A 13 15.54 11.23 14.58
N PHE A 14 14.92 10.74 13.50
CA PHE A 14 13.47 10.65 13.35
C PHE A 14 12.89 9.25 13.60
N VAL A 15 13.73 8.24 13.88
CA VAL A 15 13.29 6.85 14.08
C VAL A 15 12.66 6.63 15.46
N LYS A 16 12.97 7.48 16.45
CA LYS A 16 12.43 7.32 17.80
C LYS A 16 10.91 7.49 17.80
N GLU A 17 10.22 6.45 18.27
CA GLU A 17 8.78 6.45 18.47
C GLU A 17 8.36 7.41 19.61
N ASP A 18 7.24 8.11 19.40
CA ASP A 18 6.40 8.64 20.47
C ASP A 18 5.24 7.67 20.73
N ARG A 19 5.36 6.88 21.79
CA ARG A 19 4.44 5.78 22.09
C ARG A 19 3.02 6.27 22.40
N ASN A 20 2.87 7.48 22.94
CA ASN A 20 1.55 8.07 23.20
C ASN A 20 0.87 8.45 21.88
N LYS A 21 1.61 9.06 20.94
CA LYS A 21 1.08 9.34 19.59
C LYS A 21 0.72 8.06 18.85
N SER A 22 1.56 7.02 18.93
CA SER A 22 1.30 5.74 18.29
C SER A 22 0.04 5.05 18.83
N TRP A 23 -0.14 5.02 20.16
CA TRP A 23 -1.36 4.47 20.76
C TRP A 23 -2.59 5.31 20.43
N THR A 24 -2.48 6.63 20.53
CA THR A 24 -3.58 7.55 20.18
C THR A 24 -4.02 7.33 18.74
N ALA A 25 -3.08 7.26 17.79
CA ALA A 25 -3.39 7.01 16.39
C ALA A 25 -4.03 5.62 16.17
N THR A 26 -3.48 4.58 16.81
CA THR A 26 -3.97 3.20 16.70
C THR A 26 -5.40 3.08 17.26
N LEU A 27 -5.62 3.51 18.50
CA LEU A 27 -6.89 3.35 19.20
C LEU A 27 -7.98 4.27 18.64
N SER A 28 -7.66 5.52 18.27
CA SER A 28 -8.64 6.40 17.61
C SER A 28 -9.06 5.87 16.25
N THR A 29 -8.12 5.40 15.43
CA THR A 29 -8.44 4.84 14.11
C THR A 29 -9.23 3.52 14.26
N PHE A 30 -8.87 2.68 15.22
CA PHE A 30 -9.61 1.45 15.53
C PHE A 30 -11.04 1.76 16.03
N ALA A 31 -11.21 2.73 16.92
CA ALA A 31 -12.52 3.16 17.39
C ALA A 31 -13.39 3.69 16.24
N LEU A 32 -12.83 4.51 15.34
CA LEU A 32 -13.52 4.98 14.14
C LEU A 32 -13.91 3.83 13.20
N LEU A 33 -13.05 2.83 13.06
CA LEU A 33 -13.34 1.64 12.25
C LEU A 33 -14.53 0.87 12.83
N ILE A 34 -14.53 0.57 14.13
CA ILE A 34 -15.62 -0.15 14.79
C ILE A 34 -16.91 0.67 14.76
N ALA A 35 -16.86 1.97 15.05
CA ALA A 35 -18.04 2.83 15.04
C ALA A 35 -18.66 2.96 13.64
N SER A 36 -17.84 3.21 12.61
CA SER A 36 -18.33 3.32 11.23
C SER A 36 -18.87 1.98 10.71
N MET A 37 -18.23 0.86 11.05
CA MET A 37 -18.72 -0.47 10.71
C MET A 37 -20.05 -0.78 11.40
N ALA A 38 -20.20 -0.45 12.69
CA ALA A 38 -21.45 -0.63 13.41
C ALA A 38 -22.60 0.14 12.72
N VAL A 39 -22.39 1.41 12.38
CA VAL A 39 -23.38 2.23 11.66
C VAL A 39 -23.67 1.65 10.27
N ALA A 40 -22.64 1.26 9.51
CA ALA A 40 -22.80 0.69 8.17
C ALA A 40 -23.60 -0.62 8.16
N LEU A 41 -23.49 -1.40 9.24
CA LEU A 41 -24.20 -2.67 9.40
C LEU A 41 -25.65 -2.48 9.90
N THR A 42 -25.88 -1.62 10.90
CA THR A 42 -27.13 -1.62 11.67
C THR A 42 -28.02 -0.39 11.47
N ALA A 43 -27.53 0.71 10.88
CA ALA A 43 -28.34 1.92 10.74
C ALA A 43 -29.65 1.67 9.97
N PRO A 44 -30.78 2.27 10.36
CA PRO A 44 -32.05 2.00 9.69
C PRO A 44 -32.13 2.64 8.30
N TRP A 45 -31.36 3.69 8.03
CA TRP A 45 -31.38 4.42 6.76
C TRP A 45 -30.24 4.00 5.84
N PHE A 46 -30.57 3.59 4.61
CA PHE A 46 -29.59 3.18 3.60
C PHE A 46 -28.55 4.27 3.32
N ALA A 47 -28.96 5.55 3.23
CA ALA A 47 -28.03 6.66 3.02
C ALA A 47 -26.99 6.78 4.14
N LEU A 48 -27.40 6.55 5.40
CA LEU A 48 -26.47 6.56 6.53
C LEU A 48 -25.54 5.34 6.50
N LYS A 49 -26.06 4.15 6.14
CA LYS A 49 -25.21 2.95 5.94
C LYS A 49 -24.15 3.21 4.87
N LEU A 50 -24.55 3.77 3.73
CA LEU A 50 -23.67 4.06 2.61
C LEU A 50 -22.59 5.08 2.99
N ALA A 51 -22.98 6.19 3.63
CA ALA A 51 -22.03 7.21 4.09
C ALA A 51 -21.02 6.64 5.10
N ALA A 52 -21.50 5.85 6.06
CA ALA A 52 -20.66 5.15 7.02
C ALA A 52 -19.72 4.15 6.35
N GLY A 53 -20.18 3.41 5.35
CA GLY A 53 -19.38 2.46 4.57
C GLY A 53 -18.27 3.11 3.75
N ILE A 54 -18.56 4.24 3.11
CA ILE A 54 -17.54 5.04 2.39
C ILE A 54 -16.48 5.53 3.37
N PHE A 55 -16.92 6.10 4.51
CA PHE A 55 -16.01 6.57 5.54
C PHE A 55 -15.17 5.44 6.14
N GLN A 56 -15.79 4.28 6.42
CA GLN A 56 -15.12 3.07 6.89
C GLN A 56 -14.00 2.66 5.92
N GLY A 57 -14.24 2.69 4.60
CA GLY A 57 -13.22 2.42 3.59
C GLY A 57 -11.98 3.32 3.73
N LEU A 58 -12.17 4.61 3.96
CA LEU A 58 -11.07 5.56 4.18
C LEU A 58 -10.34 5.32 5.51
N VAL A 59 -11.08 4.96 6.57
CA VAL A 59 -10.49 4.59 7.87
C VAL A 59 -9.66 3.32 7.76
N ILE A 60 -10.09 2.34 6.96
CA ILE A 60 -9.32 1.12 6.68
C ILE A 60 -7.99 1.47 6.00
N VAL A 61 -7.97 2.39 5.02
CA VAL A 61 -6.71 2.86 4.40
C VAL A 61 -5.76 3.42 5.45
N ARG A 62 -6.27 4.28 6.35
CA ARG A 62 -5.47 4.85 7.44
C ARG A 62 -4.92 3.77 8.35
N PHE A 63 -5.77 2.83 8.75
CA PHE A 63 -5.37 1.78 9.68
C PHE A 63 -4.39 0.78 9.05
N PHE A 64 -4.49 0.58 7.73
CA PHE A 64 -3.54 -0.19 6.96
C PHE A 64 -2.13 0.40 7.00
N VAL A 65 -1.97 1.72 6.89
CA VAL A 65 -0.66 2.37 7.01
C VAL A 65 -0.10 2.24 8.42
N ILE A 66 -0.94 2.37 9.45
CA ILE A 66 -0.52 2.16 10.86
C ILE A 66 -0.08 0.70 11.08
N TYR A 67 -0.84 -0.27 10.53
CA TYR A 67 -0.49 -1.68 10.54
C TYR A 67 0.84 -1.96 9.81
N HIS A 68 1.04 -1.36 8.65
CA HIS A 68 2.28 -1.39 7.89
C HIS A 68 3.47 -0.89 8.72
N ASP A 69 3.32 0.24 9.40
CA ASP A 69 4.35 0.83 10.25
C ASP A 69 4.69 -0.04 11.47
N TYR A 70 3.68 -0.67 12.06
CA TYR A 70 3.87 -1.67 13.12
C TYR A 70 4.72 -2.86 12.62
N LEU A 71 4.50 -3.32 11.38
CA LEU A 71 5.25 -4.43 10.77
C LEU A 71 6.67 -4.05 10.30
N HIS A 72 6.92 -2.77 10.08
CA HIS A 72 8.27 -2.19 9.92
C HIS A 72 9.00 -1.98 11.24
N HIS A 73 8.38 -2.37 12.35
CA HIS A 73 8.92 -2.23 13.68
C HIS A 73 9.14 -0.77 14.13
N THR A 74 8.32 0.16 13.61
CA THR A 74 8.47 1.60 13.90
C THR A 74 7.65 2.06 15.11
N ILE A 75 6.52 1.40 15.37
CA ILE A 75 5.58 1.76 16.43
C ILE A 75 5.15 0.55 17.26
N LEU A 76 4.84 0.78 18.54
CA LEU A 76 4.22 -0.13 19.50
C LEU A 76 4.88 -1.50 19.66
N GLN A 77 6.20 -1.55 19.42
CA GLN A 77 6.96 -2.78 19.55
C GLN A 77 6.91 -3.34 20.98
N LYS A 78 6.99 -4.67 21.08
CA LYS A 78 6.89 -5.43 22.35
C LYS A 78 5.54 -5.34 23.07
N SER A 79 4.51 -4.69 22.50
CA SER A 79 3.16 -4.74 23.05
C SER A 79 2.39 -5.95 22.55
N ALA A 80 2.00 -6.86 23.46
CA ALA A 80 1.14 -7.99 23.13
C ALA A 80 -0.25 -7.54 22.62
N ILE A 81 -0.81 -6.47 23.21
CA ILE A 81 -2.10 -5.90 22.80
C ILE A 81 -2.01 -5.35 21.37
N ALA A 82 -0.99 -4.55 21.06
CA ALA A 82 -0.79 -4.04 19.70
C ALA A 82 -0.61 -5.20 18.72
N ASN A 83 0.17 -6.22 19.10
CA ASN A 83 0.34 -7.41 18.27
C ASN A 83 -0.99 -8.08 17.94
N ALA A 84 -1.86 -8.29 18.94
CA ALA A 84 -3.16 -8.91 18.75
C ALA A 84 -4.06 -8.09 17.83
N ILE A 85 -4.20 -6.78 18.08
CA ILE A 85 -4.99 -5.85 17.24
C ILE A 85 -4.50 -5.90 15.80
N MET A 86 -3.19 -5.79 15.58
CA MET A 86 -2.59 -5.76 14.24
C MET A 86 -2.69 -7.13 13.53
N THR A 87 -2.64 -8.25 14.27
CA THR A 87 -2.86 -9.58 13.67
C THR A 87 -4.30 -9.71 13.20
N ALA A 88 -5.26 -9.37 14.07
CA ALA A 88 -6.68 -9.42 13.74
C ALA A 88 -7.01 -8.50 12.55
N PHE A 89 -6.46 -7.29 12.54
CA PHE A 89 -6.66 -6.36 11.43
C PHE A 89 -6.05 -6.86 10.11
N GLY A 90 -4.85 -7.43 10.12
CA GLY A 90 -4.23 -8.01 8.91
C GLY A 90 -5.07 -9.15 8.32
N ILE A 91 -5.65 -10.00 9.16
CA ILE A 91 -6.60 -11.05 8.75
C ILE A 91 -7.88 -10.41 8.18
N TYR A 92 -8.46 -9.45 8.90
CA TYR A 92 -9.68 -8.74 8.50
C TYR A 92 -9.55 -8.12 7.10
N ILE A 93 -8.43 -7.45 6.80
CA ILE A 93 -8.25 -6.76 5.52
C ILE A 93 -7.68 -7.64 4.40
N LEU A 94 -7.61 -8.97 4.59
CA LEU A 94 -7.01 -9.91 3.63
C LEU A 94 -5.54 -9.60 3.29
N ALA A 95 -4.79 -9.10 4.27
CA ALA A 95 -3.34 -8.87 4.17
C ALA A 95 -2.63 -9.46 5.40
N PRO A 96 -2.70 -10.78 5.60
CA PRO A 96 -2.20 -11.43 6.79
C PRO A 96 -0.69 -11.23 6.94
N LYS A 97 -0.22 -11.20 8.20
CA LYS A 97 1.14 -10.78 8.54
C LYS A 97 2.22 -11.59 7.81
N SER A 98 2.03 -12.90 7.65
CA SER A 98 3.07 -13.79 7.08
C SER A 98 3.48 -13.40 5.66
N ILE A 99 2.50 -13.11 4.80
CA ILE A 99 2.72 -12.77 3.39
C ILE A 99 2.98 -11.28 3.23
N TRP A 100 2.24 -10.41 3.93
CA TRP A 100 2.40 -8.97 3.81
C TRP A 100 3.81 -8.55 4.21
N LYS A 101 4.26 -8.96 5.40
CA LYS A 101 5.62 -8.60 5.87
C LYS A 101 6.69 -9.14 4.94
N ARG A 102 6.61 -10.41 4.56
CA ARG A 102 7.60 -11.04 3.66
C ARG A 102 7.68 -10.33 2.31
N SER A 103 6.53 -10.09 1.67
CA SER A 103 6.50 -9.48 0.33
C SER A 103 6.91 -8.02 0.39
N HIS A 104 6.50 -7.29 1.41
CA HIS A 104 6.80 -5.88 1.54
C HIS A 104 8.25 -5.61 1.99
N ASP A 105 8.83 -6.42 2.89
CA ASP A 105 10.26 -6.36 3.22
C ASP A 105 11.11 -6.66 1.97
N TYR A 106 10.68 -7.61 1.12
CA TYR A 106 11.34 -7.87 -0.15
C TYR A 106 11.27 -6.63 -1.07
N HIS A 107 10.09 -6.00 -1.19
CA HIS A 107 9.90 -4.76 -1.94
C HIS A 107 10.87 -3.67 -1.48
N HIS A 108 10.99 -3.39 -0.18
CA HIS A 108 11.93 -2.37 0.32
C HIS A 108 13.40 -2.67 -0.01
N ASN A 109 13.80 -3.94 0.00
CA ASN A 109 15.18 -4.34 -0.27
C ASN A 109 15.52 -4.43 -1.78
N HIS A 110 14.51 -4.47 -2.64
CA HIS A 110 14.66 -4.69 -4.09
C HIS A 110 13.93 -3.65 -4.94
N ASN A 111 13.43 -2.58 -4.33
CA ASN A 111 12.66 -1.58 -5.05
C ASN A 111 13.47 -1.02 -6.22
N SER A 112 12.82 -0.99 -7.38
CA SER A 112 13.35 -0.42 -8.62
C SER A 112 14.62 -1.07 -9.16
N LYS A 113 14.92 -2.31 -8.71
CA LYS A 113 15.87 -3.20 -9.37
C LYS A 113 15.21 -3.82 -10.59
N LEU A 114 15.75 -3.54 -11.77
CA LEU A 114 15.35 -4.25 -12.98
C LEU A 114 15.81 -5.71 -12.89
N PHE A 115 15.02 -6.64 -13.43
CA PHE A 115 15.31 -8.08 -13.47
C PHE A 115 15.21 -8.86 -12.15
N SER A 116 14.73 -8.26 -11.05
CA SER A 116 14.35 -9.00 -9.84
C SER A 116 12.91 -9.53 -9.91
N ALA A 117 12.60 -10.52 -9.08
CA ALA A 117 11.21 -10.99 -8.93
C ALA A 117 10.33 -9.82 -8.44
N SER A 118 9.14 -9.66 -9.03
CA SER A 118 8.18 -8.61 -8.63
C SER A 118 7.36 -9.03 -7.42
N ILE A 119 8.05 -9.33 -6.32
CA ILE A 119 7.42 -9.73 -5.06
C ILE A 119 7.11 -8.46 -4.26
N GLY A 120 5.82 -8.22 -4.00
CA GLY A 120 5.36 -7.00 -3.30
C GLY A 120 5.39 -5.73 -4.17
N SER A 121 5.51 -5.87 -5.50
CA SER A 121 5.53 -4.77 -6.46
C SER A 121 4.85 -5.16 -7.77
N TYR A 122 4.50 -4.17 -8.59
CA TYR A 122 3.99 -4.43 -9.94
C TYR A 122 5.15 -4.74 -10.89
N PRO A 123 5.04 -5.75 -11.78
CA PRO A 123 6.10 -6.09 -12.70
C PRO A 123 6.38 -4.93 -13.65
N VAL A 124 7.66 -4.65 -13.91
CA VAL A 124 8.10 -3.62 -14.87
C VAL A 124 9.00 -4.29 -15.90
N ALA A 125 8.56 -4.32 -17.14
CA ALA A 125 9.34 -4.81 -18.27
C ALA A 125 10.09 -3.67 -18.95
N THR A 126 11.34 -3.93 -19.34
CA THR A 126 12.05 -3.07 -20.30
C THR A 126 11.42 -3.21 -21.68
N ARG A 127 11.59 -2.21 -22.56
CA ARG A 127 11.15 -2.28 -23.97
C ARG A 127 11.59 -3.58 -24.64
N LYS A 128 12.90 -3.88 -24.58
CA LYS A 128 13.47 -5.11 -25.15
C LYS A 128 12.81 -6.38 -24.59
N LYS A 129 12.60 -6.46 -23.27
CA LYS A 129 11.96 -7.64 -22.65
C LYS A 129 10.49 -7.75 -23.05
N PHE A 130 9.78 -6.64 -23.15
CA PHE A 130 8.37 -6.62 -23.56
C PHE A 130 8.19 -7.03 -25.03
N GLU A 131 9.08 -6.58 -25.91
CA GLU A 131 9.09 -6.97 -27.34
C GLU A 131 9.45 -8.45 -27.54
N SER A 132 10.25 -9.03 -26.64
CA SER A 132 10.60 -10.45 -26.67
C SER A 132 9.57 -11.38 -26.00
N MET A 133 8.51 -10.85 -25.37
CA MET A 133 7.47 -11.67 -24.74
C MET A 133 6.61 -12.35 -25.80
N SER A 134 6.24 -13.60 -25.53
CA SER A 134 5.15 -14.25 -26.25
C SER A 134 3.84 -13.47 -26.08
N LYS A 135 2.85 -13.73 -26.96
CA LYS A 135 1.52 -13.10 -26.86
C LYS A 135 0.86 -13.37 -25.51
N GLY A 136 1.10 -14.56 -24.91
CA GLY A 136 0.58 -14.92 -23.59
C GLY A 136 1.19 -14.08 -22.48
N GLU A 137 2.51 -14.06 -22.39
CA GLU A 137 3.25 -13.28 -21.38
C GLU A 137 2.92 -11.78 -21.47
N ARG A 138 2.80 -11.24 -22.70
CA ARG A 138 2.42 -9.84 -22.91
C ARG A 138 1.02 -9.54 -22.39
N ARG A 139 0.05 -10.43 -22.61
CA ARG A 139 -1.32 -10.27 -22.08
C ARG A 139 -1.34 -10.30 -20.57
N GLU A 140 -0.64 -11.24 -19.94
CA GLU A 140 -0.54 -11.36 -18.49
C GLU A 140 0.09 -10.09 -17.87
N TYR A 141 1.23 -9.66 -18.41
CA TYR A 141 1.92 -8.43 -17.98
C TYR A 141 0.99 -7.20 -18.01
N LEU A 142 0.26 -7.04 -19.11
CA LEU A 142 -0.67 -5.91 -19.27
C LEU A 142 -1.91 -6.05 -18.38
N ALA A 143 -2.42 -7.26 -18.17
CA ALA A 143 -3.55 -7.52 -17.28
C ALA A 143 -3.20 -7.17 -15.83
N ILE A 144 -2.02 -7.58 -15.33
CA ILE A 144 -1.57 -7.25 -13.96
C ILE A 144 -1.48 -5.72 -13.76
N ARG A 145 -1.05 -4.99 -14.79
CA ARG A 145 -0.87 -3.53 -14.76
C ARG A 145 -2.10 -2.76 -15.24
N HIS A 146 -3.23 -3.43 -15.51
CA HIS A 146 -4.40 -2.78 -16.07
C HIS A 146 -5.10 -1.93 -14.98
N PRO A 147 -5.63 -0.74 -15.30
CA PRO A 147 -6.37 0.09 -14.33
C PRO A 147 -7.52 -0.65 -13.65
N LEU A 148 -8.25 -1.50 -14.37
CA LEU A 148 -9.32 -2.32 -13.78
C LEU A 148 -8.79 -3.33 -12.76
N THR A 149 -7.63 -3.93 -12.99
CA THR A 149 -7.02 -4.86 -12.02
C THR A 149 -6.64 -4.13 -10.74
N ILE A 150 -6.13 -2.90 -10.85
CA ILE A 150 -5.79 -2.04 -9.70
C ILE A 150 -7.06 -1.60 -8.97
N LEU A 151 -8.09 -1.17 -9.71
CA LEU A 151 -9.40 -0.79 -9.17
C LEU A 151 -10.08 -1.96 -8.44
N LEU A 152 -9.97 -3.17 -9.00
CA LEU A 152 -10.48 -4.40 -8.42
C LEU A 152 -9.50 -5.02 -7.40
N GLY A 153 -8.69 -4.18 -6.73
CA GLY A 153 -7.68 -4.59 -5.75
C GLY A 153 -8.20 -5.58 -4.71
N TYR A 154 -9.47 -5.45 -4.32
CA TYR A 154 -10.14 -6.37 -3.40
C TYR A 154 -10.05 -7.83 -3.87
N LEU A 155 -10.38 -8.07 -5.14
CA LEU A 155 -10.36 -9.40 -5.75
C LEU A 155 -8.95 -9.78 -6.22
N SER A 156 -8.25 -8.85 -6.88
CA SER A 156 -6.99 -9.11 -7.57
C SER A 156 -5.79 -9.20 -6.60
N MET A 157 -5.52 -8.13 -5.87
CA MET A 157 -4.31 -8.01 -5.06
C MET A 157 -4.49 -8.66 -3.69
N PHE A 158 -5.62 -8.40 -3.02
CA PHE A 158 -5.83 -8.84 -1.63
C PHE A 158 -6.37 -10.28 -1.57
N MET A 159 -7.54 -10.55 -2.14
CA MET A 159 -8.10 -11.91 -2.08
C MET A 159 -7.27 -12.92 -2.89
N PHE A 160 -6.99 -12.62 -4.16
CA PHE A 160 -6.20 -13.53 -4.99
C PHE A 160 -4.70 -13.46 -4.66
N GLY A 161 -4.07 -12.29 -4.78
CA GLY A 161 -2.62 -12.15 -4.57
C GLY A 161 -2.14 -12.48 -3.17
N MET A 162 -2.65 -11.77 -2.15
CA MET A 162 -2.20 -11.91 -0.77
C MET A 162 -2.72 -13.19 -0.12
N CYS A 163 -3.91 -13.69 -0.49
CA CYS A 163 -4.45 -14.89 0.15
C CYS A 163 -4.33 -16.16 -0.71
N ILE A 164 -5.05 -16.26 -1.83
CA ILE A 164 -5.14 -17.50 -2.62
C ILE A 164 -3.77 -17.90 -3.18
N ASN A 165 -3.10 -17.01 -3.89
CA ASN A 165 -1.82 -17.27 -4.53
C ASN A 165 -0.70 -17.54 -3.52
N SER A 166 -0.68 -16.81 -2.40
CA SER A 166 0.30 -17.08 -1.33
C SER A 166 0.11 -18.44 -0.69
N LEU A 167 -1.15 -18.84 -0.46
CA LEU A 167 -1.51 -20.16 0.05
C LEU A 167 -1.11 -21.25 -0.94
N MET A 168 -1.44 -21.12 -2.23
CA MET A 168 -1.06 -22.08 -3.27
C MET A 168 0.46 -22.21 -3.41
N SER A 169 1.18 -21.09 -3.32
CA SER A 169 2.64 -21.05 -3.51
C SER A 169 3.42 -21.61 -2.32
N SER A 170 2.92 -21.46 -1.09
CA SER A 170 3.61 -21.94 0.11
C SER A 170 2.63 -22.20 1.27
N PRO A 171 1.80 -23.26 1.21
CA PRO A 171 0.67 -23.45 2.14
C PRO A 171 1.09 -23.43 3.62
N ARG A 172 2.16 -24.16 3.96
CA ARG A 172 2.66 -24.27 5.35
C ARG A 172 3.13 -22.94 5.94
N ARG A 173 3.49 -21.96 5.11
CA ARG A 173 3.97 -20.64 5.55
C ARG A 173 2.85 -19.59 5.63
N HIS A 174 1.71 -19.86 5.00
CA HIS A 174 0.64 -18.89 4.79
C HIS A 174 -0.74 -19.46 5.17
N LEU A 175 -0.80 -20.27 6.24
CA LEU A 175 -2.09 -20.76 6.76
C LEU A 175 -2.98 -19.64 7.30
N ASP A 176 -2.39 -18.51 7.70
CA ASP A 176 -3.11 -17.28 8.05
C ASP A 176 -3.84 -16.67 6.84
N SER A 177 -3.39 -16.90 5.61
CA SER A 177 -4.14 -16.59 4.39
C SER A 177 -5.41 -17.42 4.25
N LEU A 178 -5.34 -18.72 4.54
CA LEU A 178 -6.53 -19.58 4.55
C LEU A 178 -7.51 -19.12 5.63
N LEU A 179 -7.01 -18.82 6.83
CA LEU A 179 -7.83 -18.30 7.93
C LEU A 179 -8.50 -16.97 7.54
N ALA A 180 -7.78 -16.06 6.89
CA ALA A 180 -8.34 -14.80 6.40
C ALA A 180 -9.48 -15.03 5.40
N LEU A 181 -9.33 -15.94 4.44
CA LEU A 181 -10.39 -16.27 3.47
C LEU A 181 -11.62 -16.88 4.15
N ILE A 182 -11.42 -17.83 5.07
CA ILE A 182 -12.52 -18.48 5.79
C ILE A 182 -13.28 -17.46 6.64
N LEU A 183 -12.57 -16.66 7.44
CA LEU A 183 -13.20 -15.65 8.29
C LEU A 183 -13.89 -14.56 7.48
N HIS A 184 -13.34 -14.20 6.32
CA HIS A 184 -13.98 -13.22 5.43
C HIS A 184 -15.25 -13.77 4.79
N ALA A 185 -15.23 -15.02 4.32
CA ALA A 185 -16.41 -15.70 3.81
C ALA A 185 -17.48 -15.89 4.89
N ALA A 186 -17.07 -16.22 6.12
CA ALA A 186 -17.96 -16.29 7.28
C ALA A 186 -18.56 -14.93 7.61
N PHE A 187 -17.75 -13.86 7.63
CA PHE A 187 -18.21 -12.50 7.91
C PHE A 187 -19.24 -12.02 6.88
N ILE A 188 -19.00 -12.29 5.59
CA ILE A 188 -19.96 -12.04 4.52
C ILE A 188 -21.25 -12.85 4.74
N SER A 189 -21.12 -14.16 4.94
CA SER A 189 -22.28 -15.06 5.09
C SER A 189 -23.16 -14.68 6.29
N VAL A 190 -22.56 -14.46 7.46
CA VAL A 190 -23.26 -14.03 8.67
C VAL A 190 -23.95 -12.70 8.44
N THR A 191 -23.26 -11.72 7.84
CA THR A 191 -23.86 -10.40 7.57
C THR A 191 -25.05 -10.50 6.62
N VAL A 192 -24.94 -11.28 5.54
CA VAL A 192 -26.05 -11.44 4.59
C VAL A 192 -27.23 -12.16 5.24
N ILE A 193 -26.99 -13.25 5.98
CA ILE A 193 -28.03 -14.07 6.60
C ILE A 193 -28.79 -13.29 7.68
N PHE A 194 -28.08 -12.57 8.55
CA PHE A 194 -28.68 -11.94 9.73
C PHE A 194 -29.02 -10.45 9.56
N LEU A 195 -28.32 -9.73 8.67
CA LEU A 195 -28.47 -8.27 8.50
C LEU A 195 -28.88 -7.85 7.08
N GLY A 196 -28.94 -8.81 6.14
CA GLY A 196 -29.38 -8.60 4.77
C GLY A 196 -28.31 -8.00 3.84
N TRP A 197 -28.64 -7.98 2.54
CA TRP A 197 -27.70 -7.57 1.50
C TRP A 197 -27.24 -6.11 1.60
N GLN A 198 -28.06 -5.20 2.14
CA GLN A 198 -27.69 -3.80 2.31
C GLN A 198 -26.56 -3.63 3.34
N ALA A 199 -26.59 -4.41 4.42
CA ALA A 199 -25.54 -4.41 5.44
C ALA A 199 -24.24 -4.99 4.87
N TRP A 200 -24.33 -6.07 4.08
CA TRP A 200 -23.17 -6.61 3.37
C TRP A 200 -22.57 -5.59 2.39
N LEU A 201 -23.42 -4.95 1.57
CA LEU A 201 -22.98 -3.98 0.58
C LEU A 201 -22.26 -2.79 1.24
N CYS A 202 -22.88 -2.19 2.26
CA CYS A 202 -22.37 -0.98 2.89
C CYS A 202 -21.31 -1.22 3.95
N GLY A 203 -21.39 -2.30 4.72
CA GLY A 203 -20.46 -2.61 5.81
C GLY A 203 -19.25 -3.47 5.42
N ILE A 204 -19.32 -4.13 4.26
CA ILE A 204 -18.24 -5.01 3.77
C ILE A 204 -17.83 -4.64 2.35
N MET A 205 -18.70 -4.81 1.35
CA MET A 205 -18.29 -4.71 -0.07
C MET A 205 -17.72 -3.34 -0.43
N ILE A 206 -18.44 -2.25 -0.11
CA ILE A 206 -18.01 -0.87 -0.42
C ILE A 206 -16.74 -0.47 0.36
N PRO A 207 -16.64 -0.63 1.70
CA PRO A 207 -15.43 -0.31 2.45
C PRO A 207 -14.19 -1.08 1.96
N PHE A 208 -14.33 -2.38 1.69
CA PHE A 208 -13.23 -3.20 1.18
C PHE A 208 -12.84 -2.79 -0.24
N PHE A 209 -13.82 -2.55 -1.12
CA PHE A 209 -13.55 -2.08 -2.47
C PHE A 209 -12.78 -0.76 -2.46
N ILE A 210 -13.25 0.25 -1.72
CA ILE A 210 -12.60 1.57 -1.63
C ILE A 210 -11.19 1.43 -1.07
N SER A 211 -11.04 0.74 0.07
CA SER A 211 -9.75 0.68 0.77
C SER A 211 -8.68 -0.08 -0.02
N THR A 212 -9.06 -1.22 -0.61
CA THR A 212 -8.13 -2.04 -1.40
C THR A 212 -7.83 -1.45 -2.78
N ALA A 213 -8.78 -0.74 -3.40
CA ALA A 213 -8.52 0.01 -4.64
C ALA A 213 -7.53 1.16 -4.39
N ILE A 214 -7.71 1.92 -3.31
CA ILE A 214 -6.77 2.98 -2.90
C ILE A 214 -5.42 2.35 -2.56
N GLY A 215 -5.38 1.28 -1.77
CA GLY A 215 -4.14 0.60 -1.39
C GLY A 215 -3.35 0.08 -2.60
N ALA A 216 -4.01 -0.62 -3.52
CA ALA A 216 -3.41 -1.09 -4.76
C ALA A 216 -2.90 0.06 -5.63
N TYR A 217 -3.68 1.14 -5.76
CA TYR A 217 -3.29 2.32 -6.50
C TYR A 217 -2.08 3.04 -5.88
N LEU A 218 -2.03 3.20 -4.56
CA LEU A 218 -0.88 3.83 -3.88
C LEU A 218 0.40 3.03 -4.13
N PHE A 219 0.35 1.69 -3.98
CA PHE A 219 1.48 0.82 -4.32
C PHE A 219 1.95 0.97 -5.77
N TYR A 220 1.00 1.13 -6.70
CA TYR A 220 1.31 1.35 -8.10
C TYR A 220 1.92 2.74 -8.34
N ALA A 221 1.16 3.79 -8.06
CA ALA A 221 1.47 5.17 -8.42
C ALA A 221 2.69 5.73 -7.70
N GLN A 222 2.99 5.25 -6.50
CA GLN A 222 4.18 5.70 -5.77
C GLN A 222 5.49 5.17 -6.36
N HIS A 223 5.44 4.17 -7.24
CA HIS A 223 6.57 3.59 -7.99
C HIS A 223 6.39 3.59 -9.51
N ASN A 224 5.30 4.16 -10.01
CA ASN A 224 4.95 4.15 -11.42
C ASN A 224 4.33 5.49 -11.84
N PHE A 225 5.19 6.48 -11.99
CA PHE A 225 4.81 7.87 -12.23
C PHE A 225 5.71 8.52 -13.30
N PRO A 226 5.26 9.60 -13.96
CA PRO A 226 6.10 10.33 -14.90
C PRO A 226 7.39 10.84 -14.23
N GLY A 227 8.55 10.51 -14.81
CA GLY A 227 9.86 10.88 -14.26
C GLY A 227 10.44 9.89 -13.23
N VAL A 228 9.78 8.75 -12.98
CA VAL A 228 10.38 7.65 -12.22
C VAL A 228 11.63 7.13 -12.94
N ILE A 229 12.68 6.78 -12.19
CA ILE A 229 13.91 6.19 -12.73
C ILE A 229 14.04 4.74 -12.23
N PHE A 230 14.37 3.80 -13.12
CA PHE A 230 14.73 2.42 -12.76
C PHE A 230 16.20 2.15 -13.11
N GLN A 231 16.92 1.45 -12.23
CA GLN A 231 18.34 1.15 -12.43
C GLN A 231 18.57 -0.35 -12.70
N ALA A 232 19.58 -0.64 -13.52
CA ALA A 232 20.09 -2.00 -13.68
C ALA A 232 20.82 -2.46 -12.42
N ASN A 233 20.94 -3.77 -12.20
CA ASN A 233 21.48 -4.34 -10.97
C ASN A 233 22.91 -3.86 -10.64
N GLU A 234 23.74 -3.60 -11.65
CA GLU A 234 25.15 -3.20 -11.48
C GLU A 234 25.31 -1.74 -11.01
N ASP A 235 24.36 -0.86 -11.35
CA ASP A 235 24.38 0.58 -11.02
C ASP A 235 23.45 0.93 -9.85
N TRP A 236 22.85 -0.07 -9.19
CA TRP A 236 21.84 0.16 -8.18
C TRP A 236 22.46 0.66 -6.86
N ALA A 237 22.12 1.88 -6.48
CA ALA A 237 22.40 2.43 -5.15
C ALA A 237 21.08 2.66 -4.39
N TYR A 238 20.97 2.13 -3.17
CA TYR A 238 19.75 2.17 -2.35
C TYR A 238 19.16 3.58 -2.22
N GLU A 239 20.01 4.60 -1.98
CA GLU A 239 19.58 6.00 -1.88
C GLU A 239 18.96 6.56 -3.17
N THR A 240 19.56 6.26 -4.33
CA THR A 240 19.14 6.76 -5.63
C THR A 240 17.83 6.10 -6.00
N ALA A 241 17.67 4.80 -5.70
CA ALA A 241 16.41 4.09 -5.84
C ALA A 241 15.33 4.66 -4.91
N ALA A 242 15.65 4.95 -3.65
CA ALA A 242 14.70 5.52 -2.71
C ALA A 242 14.20 6.91 -3.15
N LEU A 243 15.10 7.79 -3.63
CA LEU A 243 14.77 9.18 -3.97
C LEU A 243 14.23 9.36 -5.40
N LYS A 244 14.72 8.60 -6.37
CA LYS A 244 14.35 8.77 -7.80
C LYS A 244 13.35 7.75 -8.29
N SER A 245 13.13 6.67 -7.53
CA SER A 245 12.21 5.60 -7.90
C SER A 245 10.98 5.48 -7.00
N SER A 246 10.83 6.43 -6.07
CA SER A 246 9.64 6.63 -5.25
C SER A 246 9.23 8.10 -5.31
N SER A 247 7.93 8.39 -5.41
CA SER A 247 7.45 9.79 -5.49
C SER A 247 7.18 10.41 -4.12
N TYR A 248 7.07 11.74 -4.10
CA TYR A 248 6.35 12.48 -3.06
C TYR A 248 4.91 12.71 -3.54
N MET A 249 3.96 11.93 -3.01
CA MET A 249 2.55 12.17 -3.29
C MET A 249 2.01 13.26 -2.37
N LYS A 250 1.96 14.50 -2.90
CA LYS A 250 1.50 15.67 -2.15
C LYS A 250 -0.03 15.64 -2.03
N THR A 251 -0.49 15.69 -0.79
CA THR A 251 -1.90 15.62 -0.43
C THR A 251 -2.32 16.82 0.44
N ASN A 252 -3.63 17.11 0.48
CA ASN A 252 -4.19 18.04 1.46
C ASN A 252 -4.31 17.37 2.84
N ALA A 253 -4.68 18.13 3.87
CA ALA A 253 -4.75 17.63 5.25
C ALA A 253 -5.68 16.41 5.40
N PHE A 254 -6.81 16.37 4.69
CA PHE A 254 -7.73 15.24 4.70
C PHE A 254 -7.06 13.97 4.18
N TRP A 255 -6.46 14.01 2.99
CA TRP A 255 -5.80 12.86 2.41
C TRP A 255 -4.53 12.47 3.14
N ALA A 256 -3.80 13.42 3.74
CA ALA A 256 -2.69 13.14 4.64
C ALA A 256 -3.15 12.38 5.90
N TRP A 257 -4.34 12.67 6.42
CA TRP A 257 -4.95 11.88 7.49
C TRP A 257 -5.38 10.49 6.99
N VAL A 258 -6.09 10.39 5.87
CA VAL A 258 -6.56 9.11 5.31
C VAL A 258 -5.39 8.17 5.01
N THR A 259 -4.29 8.67 4.44
CA THR A 259 -3.14 7.83 4.10
C THR A 259 -2.05 7.82 5.17
N ALA A 260 -2.36 8.36 6.35
CA ALA A 260 -1.44 8.51 7.47
C ALA A 260 -0.04 8.99 7.02
N ASN A 261 0.04 10.07 6.24
CA ASN A 261 1.29 10.63 5.70
C ASN A 261 2.14 9.71 4.82
N ILE A 262 1.68 8.54 4.38
CA ILE A 262 2.50 7.66 3.50
C ILE A 262 2.81 8.30 2.14
N GLY A 263 2.16 9.43 1.80
CA GLY A 263 2.49 10.25 0.64
C GLY A 263 3.96 10.69 0.61
N TYR A 264 4.63 10.84 1.76
CA TYR A 264 6.08 11.05 1.87
C TYR A 264 6.87 9.75 1.59
N HIS A 265 6.52 9.05 0.51
CA HIS A 265 6.94 7.67 0.25
C HIS A 265 8.43 7.54 -0.05
N HIS A 266 9.01 8.51 -0.76
CA HIS A 266 10.45 8.62 -0.94
C HIS A 266 11.21 8.70 0.39
N VAL A 267 10.68 9.40 1.40
CA VAL A 267 11.25 9.45 2.75
C VAL A 267 11.13 8.10 3.44
N HIS A 268 9.95 7.47 3.32
CA HIS A 268 9.70 6.13 3.85
C HIS A 268 10.64 5.08 3.23
N HIS A 269 10.86 5.12 1.91
CA HIS A 269 11.81 4.22 1.25
C HIS A 269 13.26 4.51 1.61
N LEU A 270 13.61 5.77 1.90
CA LEU A 270 14.95 6.12 2.36
C LEU A 270 15.24 5.53 3.75
N ASN A 271 14.24 5.52 4.63
CA ASN A 271 14.33 4.88 5.94
C ASN A 271 12.94 4.47 6.46
N SER A 272 12.58 3.21 6.23
CA SER A 272 11.27 2.65 6.60
C SER A 272 11.09 2.46 8.10
N ARG A 273 12.10 2.80 8.91
CA ARG A 273 12.01 2.76 10.38
C ARG A 273 11.43 4.02 10.99
N ILE A 274 11.11 5.03 10.21
CA ILE A 274 10.54 6.30 10.68
C ILE A 274 9.02 6.12 10.81
N PRO A 275 8.44 6.38 12.00
CA PRO A 275 6.98 6.38 12.15
C PRO A 275 6.31 7.39 11.21
N PHE A 276 5.17 7.02 10.65
CA PHE A 276 4.44 7.80 9.66
C PHE A 276 4.15 9.25 10.07
N TYR A 277 3.89 9.48 11.38
CA TYR A 277 3.61 10.82 11.90
C TYR A 277 4.85 11.72 11.97
N ARG A 278 6.05 11.15 11.80
CA ARG A 278 7.33 11.88 11.75
C ARG A 278 7.84 12.12 10.33
N LEU A 279 7.27 11.47 9.31
CA LEU A 279 7.66 11.70 7.91
C LEU A 279 7.59 13.20 7.50
N PRO A 280 6.56 13.98 7.90
CA PRO A 280 6.54 15.42 7.63
C PRO A 280 7.67 16.19 8.34
N GLU A 281 8.06 15.76 9.54
CA GLU A 281 9.18 16.37 10.30
C GLU A 281 10.49 16.20 9.54
N VAL A 282 10.73 15.00 9.01
CA VAL A 282 11.91 14.67 8.21
C VAL A 282 11.94 15.51 6.94
N MET A 283 10.83 15.56 6.21
CA MET A 283 10.71 16.36 4.99
C MET A 283 10.98 17.84 5.27
N LYS A 284 10.51 18.39 6.39
CA LYS A 284 10.80 19.78 6.77
C LYS A 284 12.27 20.00 7.15
N ALA A 285 12.90 19.04 7.83
CA ALA A 285 14.23 19.20 8.40
C ALA A 285 15.38 18.95 7.41
N LEU A 286 15.14 18.20 6.33
CA LEU A 286 16.16 17.78 5.36
C LEU A 286 15.83 18.33 3.96
N PRO A 287 16.36 19.50 3.58
CA PRO A 287 16.14 20.11 2.26
C PRO A 287 16.54 19.20 1.09
N GLU A 288 17.47 18.26 1.31
CA GLU A 288 17.92 17.29 0.32
C GLU A 288 16.79 16.38 -0.20
N LEU A 289 15.69 16.25 0.55
CA LEU A 289 14.52 15.45 0.18
C LEU A 289 13.53 16.19 -0.73
N HIS A 290 13.66 17.53 -0.86
CA HIS A 290 12.71 18.36 -1.62
C HIS A 290 12.80 18.17 -3.13
N GLY A 291 13.86 17.54 -3.62
CA GLY A 291 14.06 17.23 -5.04
C GLY A 291 13.30 16.00 -5.55
N ALA A 292 12.52 15.32 -4.71
CA ALA A 292 11.73 14.16 -5.13
C ALA A 292 10.64 14.55 -6.13
N THR A 293 10.36 13.66 -7.09
CA THR A 293 9.28 13.86 -8.07
C THR A 293 7.93 13.91 -7.36
N ILE A 294 7.18 14.99 -7.59
CA ILE A 294 5.87 15.20 -6.97
C ILE A 294 4.77 14.59 -7.82
N THR A 295 3.89 13.83 -7.17
CA THR A 295 2.61 13.36 -7.73
C THR A 295 1.46 13.82 -6.84
N THR A 296 0.24 13.77 -7.35
CA THR A 296 -0.97 14.09 -6.57
C THR A 296 -2.06 13.03 -6.79
N LEU A 297 -3.15 13.13 -6.02
CA LEU A 297 -4.38 12.37 -6.24
C LEU A 297 -5.34 13.08 -7.21
N SER A 298 -4.86 14.06 -8.00
CA SER A 298 -5.69 14.67 -9.03
C SER A 298 -5.99 13.65 -10.15
N PRO A 299 -7.16 13.73 -10.81
CA PRO A 299 -7.49 12.83 -11.91
C PRO A 299 -6.44 12.82 -13.03
N ARG A 300 -5.79 13.98 -13.28
CA ARG A 300 -4.71 14.12 -14.26
C ARG A 300 -3.50 13.25 -13.90
N ASP A 301 -3.01 13.34 -12.67
CA ASP A 301 -1.84 12.57 -12.24
C ASP A 301 -2.14 11.08 -12.13
N ILE A 302 -3.35 10.73 -11.67
CA ILE A 302 -3.83 9.35 -11.68
C ILE A 302 -3.81 8.77 -13.09
N ALA A 303 -4.37 9.48 -14.06
CA ALA A 303 -4.35 9.06 -15.45
C ALA A 303 -2.92 8.97 -16.02
N ALA A 304 -2.05 9.93 -15.67
CA ALA A 304 -0.65 9.92 -16.09
C ALA A 304 0.09 8.68 -15.56
N CYS A 305 -0.04 8.36 -14.27
CA CYS A 305 0.53 7.15 -13.68
C CYS A 305 -0.01 5.87 -14.34
N LEU A 306 -1.33 5.76 -14.50
CA LEU A 306 -1.99 4.57 -15.04
C LEU A 306 -1.71 4.32 -16.53
N ARG A 307 -1.29 5.33 -17.30
CA ARG A 307 -0.91 5.15 -18.72
C ARG A 307 0.47 4.52 -18.90
N LEU A 308 1.35 4.59 -17.90
CA LEU A 308 2.74 4.14 -18.01
C LEU A 308 2.87 2.62 -17.91
N LYS A 309 3.37 1.96 -18.96
CA LYS A 309 3.42 0.50 -19.05
C LYS A 309 4.80 -0.09 -19.20
N ILE A 310 5.73 0.56 -19.89
CA ILE A 310 7.02 -0.05 -20.26
C ILE A 310 8.15 0.87 -19.84
N TRP A 311 9.25 0.32 -19.30
CA TRP A 311 10.47 1.08 -19.07
C TRP A 311 11.31 1.12 -20.34
N ASP A 312 11.74 2.31 -20.77
CA ASP A 312 12.67 2.49 -21.88
C ASP A 312 14.06 2.89 -21.35
N PRO A 313 15.05 1.97 -21.32
CA PRO A 313 16.38 2.28 -20.78
C PRO A 313 17.13 3.35 -21.58
N ALA A 314 16.89 3.49 -22.89
CA ALA A 314 17.58 4.49 -23.71
C ALA A 314 17.07 5.90 -23.39
N LEU A 315 15.77 6.03 -23.13
CA LEU A 315 15.15 7.31 -22.79
C LEU A 315 15.10 7.58 -21.28
N GLN A 316 15.51 6.62 -20.45
CA GLN A 316 15.44 6.67 -18.98
C GLN A 316 14.06 7.12 -18.48
N LYS A 317 13.00 6.60 -19.09
CA LYS A 317 11.62 6.93 -18.70
C LYS A 317 10.65 5.78 -18.92
N MET A 318 9.58 5.79 -18.12
CA MET A 318 8.41 4.99 -18.39
C MET A 318 7.65 5.53 -19.61
N MET A 319 7.14 4.62 -20.42
CA MET A 319 6.44 4.88 -21.67
C MET A 319 5.04 4.28 -21.64
N PRO A 320 4.05 4.94 -22.27
CA PRO A 320 2.78 4.30 -22.57
C PRO A 320 2.96 3.21 -23.63
N LEU A 321 1.92 2.38 -23.81
CA LEU A 321 1.79 1.59 -25.03
C LEU A 321 1.45 2.57 -26.16
N SER A 322 2.35 2.70 -27.13
CA SER A 322 2.07 3.36 -28.41
C SER A 322 1.00 2.60 -29.18
#